data_AF-A0A7J7W065-F1
#
_entry.id   AF-A0A7J7W065-F1
#
_cell.length_a   1.000
_cell.length_b   1.000
_cell.length_c   1.000
_cell.angle_alpha   90.00
_cell.angle_beta   90.00
_cell.angle_gamma   90.00
#
_symmetry.space_group_name_H-M   'P 1'
#
loop_
_entity.id
_entity.type
_entity.pdbx_description
1 polymer ?
#
loop_
_entity_poly.entity_id
_entity_poly.type
_entity_poly.pdbx_seq_one_letter_code
_entity_poly.pdbx_strand_id
1 'polypeptide(L)'
;MIVTMLLMLKLCTEVRVANELNVKRRFFADFDPHHFWHWSSFADYLQCVLAFTGIAGYITYLSIDSALFVETLGFLAVLTEAMLGVPQLYRNHRYQSTEGMSIKMVLMWTSGDTFKMAYFLLNGAPLQFSVCGLLQVMVDLAILAQAYAFSRHPPKPTPHAVHSTSAKAL
;
A
#
# COMPACT_ATOMS: atom_id res chain seq x y z
N MET A 1 7.15 -9.57 7.27
CA MET A 1 6.63 -8.36 6.59
C MET A 1 6.61 -7.13 7.51
N ILE A 2 6.01 -7.22 8.71
CA ILE A 2 5.96 -6.07 9.63
C ILE A 2 7.36 -5.61 10.07
N VAL A 3 8.22 -6.54 10.56
CA VAL A 3 9.59 -6.20 10.99
C VAL A 3 10.40 -5.55 9.86
N THR A 4 10.34 -6.10 8.65
CA THR A 4 11.05 -5.56 7.48
C THR A 4 10.54 -4.16 7.09
N MET A 5 9.23 -3.93 7.17
CA MET A 5 8.66 -2.59 6.93
C MET A 5 9.09 -1.59 8.00
N LEU A 6 9.11 -2.00 9.27
CA LEU A 6 9.60 -1.17 10.37
C LEU A 6 11.09 -0.84 10.23
N LEU A 7 11.92 -1.80 9.81
CA LEU A 7 13.34 -1.57 9.53
C LEU A 7 13.54 -0.59 8.37
N MET A 8 12.78 -0.75 7.28
CA MET A 8 12.82 0.18 6.14
C MET A 8 12.40 1.59 6.56
N LEU A 9 11.32 1.71 7.33
CA LEU A 9 10.86 2.99 7.89
C LEU A 9 11.93 3.62 8.77
N LYS A 10 12.54 2.85 9.67
CA LYS A 10 13.64 3.33 10.52
C LYS A 10 14.80 3.87 9.66
N LEU A 11 15.26 3.10 8.68
CA LEU A 11 16.33 3.52 7.76
C LEU A 11 15.95 4.80 6.99
N CYS A 12 14.74 4.88 6.44
CA CYS A 12 14.27 6.09 5.75
C CYS A 12 14.24 7.30 6.67
N THR A 13 13.80 7.13 7.93
CA THR A 13 13.80 8.22 8.91
C THR A 13 15.22 8.64 9.30
N GLU A 14 16.15 7.70 9.51
CA GLU A 14 17.55 8.00 9.84
C GLU A 14 18.27 8.72 8.69
N VAL A 15 18.10 8.24 7.46
CA VAL A 15 18.66 8.90 6.26
C VAL A 15 18.08 10.29 6.07
N ARG A 16 16.76 10.47 6.24
CA ARG A 16 16.11 11.78 6.12
C ARG A 16 16.59 12.76 7.17
N VAL A 17 16.73 12.32 8.43
CA VAL A 17 17.25 13.16 9.52
C VAL A 17 18.72 13.50 9.33
N ALA A 18 19.53 12.57 8.82
CA ALA A 18 20.93 12.83 8.50
C ALA A 18 21.11 13.84 7.35
N ASN A 19 20.19 13.87 6.38
CA ASN A 19 20.26 14.74 5.21
C ASN A 19 19.66 16.14 5.46
N GLU A 20 18.80 16.30 6.47
CA GLU A 20 18.14 17.55 6.83
C GLU A 20 18.76 18.13 8.11
N LEU A 21 19.76 19.01 7.97
CA LEU A 21 20.51 19.64 9.08
C LEU A 21 19.67 20.52 10.03
N ASN A 22 18.36 20.73 9.77
CA ASN A 22 17.51 21.64 10.54
C ASN A 22 16.07 21.15 10.73
N VAL A 23 15.85 19.86 11.00
CA VAL A 23 14.51 19.37 11.36
C VAL A 23 14.22 19.74 12.82
N LYS A 24 13.34 20.73 13.00
CA LYS A 24 12.71 21.03 14.31
C LYS A 24 12.10 19.74 14.86
N ARG A 25 12.59 19.20 15.98
CA ARG A 25 11.99 18.00 16.63
C ARG A 25 10.58 18.35 17.06
N ARG A 26 9.57 17.78 16.41
CA ARG A 26 8.16 17.97 16.76
C ARG A 26 7.70 16.77 17.56
N PHE A 27 6.88 17.02 18.57
CA PHE A 27 6.36 15.99 19.47
C PHE A 27 4.95 15.59 19.05
N PHE A 28 4.57 14.37 19.42
CA PHE A 28 3.27 13.73 19.17
C PHE A 28 2.02 14.58 19.49
N ALA A 29 2.14 15.62 20.32
CA ALA A 29 1.02 16.46 20.75
C ALA A 29 0.65 17.61 19.79
N ASP A 30 1.44 17.88 18.75
CA ASP A 30 1.03 18.82 17.70
C ASP A 30 0.07 18.11 16.75
N PHE A 31 -1.21 18.06 17.12
CA PHE A 31 -2.33 17.54 16.31
C PHE A 31 -2.66 18.47 15.12
N ASP A 32 -1.67 18.77 14.29
CA ASP A 32 -1.88 19.53 13.06
C ASP A 32 -2.21 18.56 11.90
N PRO A 33 -3.45 18.55 11.38
CA PRO A 33 -3.89 17.61 10.35
C PRO A 33 -3.06 17.71 9.06
N HIS A 34 -2.52 18.90 8.77
CA HIS A 34 -1.71 19.13 7.58
C HIS A 34 -0.31 18.49 7.65
N HIS A 35 0.18 18.21 8.86
CA HIS A 35 1.51 17.65 9.12
C HIS A 35 1.44 16.24 9.75
N PHE A 36 0.25 15.68 9.92
CA PHE A 36 0.01 14.41 10.61
C PHE A 36 0.87 13.25 10.08
N TRP A 37 1.12 13.19 8.77
CA TRP A 37 1.92 12.13 8.15
C TRP A 37 3.43 12.44 8.03
N HIS A 38 3.90 13.60 8.50
CA HIS A 38 5.30 14.01 8.48
C HIS A 38 6.02 13.69 9.80
N TRP A 39 6.05 12.41 10.19
CA TRP A 39 6.67 11.96 11.43
C TRP A 39 8.18 12.31 11.48
N SER A 40 8.61 13.02 12.53
CA SER A 40 10.02 13.39 12.74
C SER A 40 10.86 12.29 13.38
N SER A 41 10.24 11.36 14.11
CA SER A 41 10.90 10.24 14.77
C SER A 41 10.14 8.95 14.51
N PHE A 42 10.89 7.87 14.29
CA PHE A 42 10.33 6.52 14.20
C PHE A 42 9.57 6.11 15.49
N ALA A 43 9.98 6.65 16.65
CA ALA A 43 9.33 6.38 17.93
C ALA A 43 7.89 6.94 17.98
N ASP A 44 7.65 8.14 17.45
CA ASP A 44 6.33 8.78 17.44
C ASP A 44 5.35 7.98 16.56
N TYR A 45 5.84 7.50 15.41
CA TYR A 45 5.08 6.61 14.53
C TYR A 45 4.70 5.30 15.26
N LEU A 46 5.67 4.67 15.94
CA LEU A 46 5.42 3.41 16.65
C LEU A 46 4.43 3.60 17.80
N GLN A 47 4.57 4.68 18.58
CA GLN A 47 3.63 5.02 19.65
C GLN A 47 2.22 5.27 19.12
N CYS A 48 2.07 5.97 18.00
CA CYS A 48 0.78 6.18 17.35
C CYS A 48 0.12 4.85 16.95
N VAL A 49 0.88 3.97 16.28
CA VAL A 49 0.38 2.67 15.83
C VAL A 49 -0.01 1.81 17.02
N LEU A 50 0.83 1.74 18.07
CA LEU A 50 0.53 0.97 19.28
C LEU A 50 -0.72 1.50 20.01
N ALA A 51 -0.86 2.82 20.14
CA ALA A 51 -2.04 3.43 20.75
C ALA A 51 -3.31 3.12 19.95
N PHE A 52 -3.25 3.28 18.62
CA PHE A 52 -4.37 2.96 17.72
C PHE A 52 -4.75 1.47 17.81
N THR A 53 -3.78 0.56 17.72
CA THR A 53 -4.01 -0.88 17.84
C THR A 53 -4.58 -1.26 19.21
N GLY A 54 -4.09 -0.64 20.29
CA GLY A 54 -4.59 -0.87 21.64
C GLY A 54 -6.04 -0.43 21.80
N ILE A 55 -6.39 0.78 21.35
CA ILE A 55 -7.75 1.32 21.40
C ILE A 55 -8.70 0.50 20.52
N ALA A 56 -8.32 0.24 19.27
CA ALA A 56 -9.13 -0.55 18.34
C ALA A 56 -9.32 -1.99 18.85
N GLY A 57 -8.28 -2.60 19.41
CA GLY A 57 -8.34 -3.94 20.01
C GLY A 57 -9.23 -3.98 21.25
N TYR A 58 -9.17 -2.96 22.11
CA TYR A 58 -10.05 -2.84 23.28
C TYR A 58 -11.53 -2.70 22.87
N ILE A 59 -11.84 -1.82 21.91
CA ILE A 59 -13.21 -1.67 21.37
C ILE A 59 -13.70 -2.98 20.75
N THR A 60 -12.83 -3.66 19.99
CA THR A 60 -13.15 -4.95 19.37
C THR A 60 -13.41 -6.02 20.42
N TYR A 61 -12.62 -6.07 21.49
CA TYR A 61 -12.81 -7.00 22.59
C TYR A 61 -14.16 -6.81 23.29
N LEU A 62 -14.54 -5.56 23.57
CA LEU A 62 -15.86 -5.26 24.17
C LEU A 62 -17.03 -5.59 23.23
N SER A 63 -16.82 -5.54 21.92
CA SER A 63 -17.88 -5.65 20.91
C SER A 63 -17.89 -7.00 20.19
N ILE A 64 -17.10 -7.99 20.64
CA ILE A 64 -16.90 -9.26 19.93
C ILE A 64 -18.16 -10.13 19.86
N ASP A 65 -19.05 -10.02 20.85
CA ASP A 65 -20.33 -10.74 20.87
C ASP A 65 -21.35 -10.17 19.87
N SER A 66 -21.10 -8.96 19.34
CA SER A 66 -21.97 -8.35 18.33
C SER A 66 -21.61 -8.84 16.93
N ALA A 67 -22.45 -9.71 16.37
CA ALA A 67 -22.28 -10.20 14.99
C ALA A 67 -22.20 -9.06 13.97
N LEU A 68 -23.04 -8.03 14.10
CA LEU A 68 -23.03 -6.87 13.22
C LEU A 68 -21.69 -6.13 13.23
N PHE A 69 -21.08 -5.98 14.41
CA PHE A 69 -19.78 -5.33 14.55
C PHE A 69 -18.68 -6.15 13.87
N VAL A 70 -18.61 -7.45 14.15
CA VAL A 70 -17.60 -8.36 13.59
C VAL A 70 -17.74 -8.48 12.07
N GLU A 71 -18.97 -8.60 11.56
CA GLU A 71 -19.24 -8.67 10.12
C GLU A 71 -18.83 -7.36 9.42
N THR A 72 -19.24 -6.21 9.96
CA THR A 72 -18.89 -4.91 9.38
C THR A 72 -17.38 -4.68 9.38
N LEU A 73 -16.70 -5.00 10.49
CA LEU A 73 -15.24 -4.90 10.60
C LEU A 73 -14.55 -5.81 9.57
N GLY A 74 -15.02 -7.05 9.43
CA GLY A 74 -14.53 -8.00 8.44
C GLY A 74 -14.73 -7.52 7.02
N PHE A 75 -15.92 -7.03 6.67
CA PHE A 75 -16.22 -6.45 5.37
C PHE A 75 -15.31 -5.26 5.04
N LEU A 76 -15.18 -4.31 5.97
CA LEU A 76 -14.31 -3.13 5.80
C LEU A 76 -12.84 -3.53 5.61
N ALA A 77 -12.37 -4.55 6.33
CA ALA A 77 -11.01 -5.05 6.19
C ALA A 77 -10.75 -5.63 4.79
N VAL A 78 -11.60 -6.52 4.30
CA VAL A 78 -11.41 -7.16 2.99
C VAL A 78 -11.70 -6.19 1.85
N LEU A 79 -12.62 -5.24 2.03
CA LEU A 79 -12.86 -4.15 1.08
C LEU A 79 -11.62 -3.25 0.96
N THR A 80 -11.02 -2.87 2.09
CA THR A 80 -9.78 -2.07 2.09
C THR A 80 -8.66 -2.79 1.36
N GLU A 81 -8.50 -4.09 1.61
CA GLU A 81 -7.54 -4.94 0.91
C GLU A 81 -7.82 -4.96 -0.60
N ALA A 82 -9.08 -5.09 -1.02
CA ALA A 82 -9.47 -5.09 -2.44
C ALA A 82 -9.19 -3.75 -3.15
N MET A 83 -9.23 -2.65 -2.41
CA MET A 83 -8.93 -1.33 -2.95
C MET A 83 -7.42 -1.05 -3.12
N LEU A 84 -6.52 -1.86 -2.53
CA LEU A 84 -5.07 -1.63 -2.61
C LEU A 84 -4.52 -1.69 -4.05
N GLY A 85 -5.10 -2.54 -4.91
CA GLY A 85 -4.69 -2.67 -6.31
C GLY A 85 -5.22 -1.54 -7.23
N VAL A 86 -6.29 -0.85 -6.84
CA VAL A 86 -7.00 0.12 -7.69
C VAL A 86 -6.13 1.32 -8.08
N PRO A 87 -5.36 1.97 -7.17
CA PRO A 87 -4.47 3.06 -7.55
C PRO A 87 -3.42 2.65 -8.59
N GLN A 88 -2.90 1.43 -8.49
CA GLN A 88 -1.92 0.90 -9.45
C GLN A 88 -2.58 0.65 -10.82
N LEU A 89 -3.79 0.07 -10.84
CA LEU A 89 -4.60 -0.12 -12.04
C LEU A 89 -4.89 1.23 -12.74
N TYR A 90 -5.27 2.24 -11.96
CA TYR A 90 -5.54 3.58 -12.46
C TYR A 90 -4.29 4.24 -13.06
N ARG A 91 -3.15 4.14 -12.38
CA ARG A 91 -1.88 4.71 -12.84
C ARG A 91 -1.42 4.05 -14.13
N ASN A 92 -1.45 2.72 -14.20
CA ASN A 92 -1.11 1.97 -15.42
C ASN A 92 -2.02 2.39 -16.59
N HIS A 93 -3.33 2.53 -16.34
CA HIS A 93 -4.26 2.99 -17.36
C HIS A 93 -3.96 4.43 -17.83
N ARG A 94 -3.66 5.35 -16.92
CA ARG A 94 -3.42 6.77 -17.24
C ARG A 94 -2.11 6.99 -18.00
N TYR A 95 -1.04 6.31 -17.61
CA TYR A 95 0.29 6.51 -18.19
C TYR A 95 0.61 5.52 -19.33
N GLN A 96 -0.24 4.51 -19.56
CA GLN A 96 -0.04 3.47 -20.58
C GLN A 96 1.36 2.83 -20.52
N SER A 97 1.94 2.79 -19.32
CA SER A 97 3.29 2.29 -19.06
C SER A 97 3.29 1.56 -17.73
N THR A 98 4.03 0.45 -17.68
CA THR A 98 4.27 -0.34 -16.48
C THR A 98 5.69 -0.18 -15.94
N GLU A 99 6.35 0.94 -16.26
CA GLU A 99 7.67 1.25 -15.70
C GLU A 99 7.64 1.24 -14.16
N GLY A 100 8.56 0.47 -13.57
CA GLY A 100 8.66 0.28 -12.12
C GLY A 100 7.78 -0.84 -11.54
N MET A 101 6.96 -1.52 -12.34
CA MET A 101 6.14 -2.65 -11.88
C MET A 101 6.74 -4.00 -12.29
N SER A 102 7.07 -4.85 -11.31
CA SER A 102 7.57 -6.20 -11.56
C SER A 102 6.43 -7.17 -11.89
N ILE A 103 6.40 -7.71 -13.12
CA ILE A 103 5.38 -8.70 -13.54
C ILE A 103 5.39 -9.93 -12.61
N LYS A 104 6.56 -10.36 -12.14
CA LYS A 104 6.69 -11.50 -11.21
C LYS A 104 6.02 -11.22 -9.86
N MET A 105 6.05 -9.97 -9.40
CA MET A 105 5.39 -9.56 -8.16
C MET A 105 3.87 -9.62 -8.32
N VAL A 106 3.34 -9.07 -9.42
CA VAL A 106 1.90 -9.12 -9.70
C VAL A 106 1.40 -10.56 -9.84
N LEU A 107 2.15 -11.44 -10.50
CA LEU A 107 1.81 -12.86 -10.58
C LEU A 107 1.75 -13.55 -9.20
N MET A 108 2.65 -13.17 -8.28
CA MET A 108 2.61 -13.67 -6.90
C MET A 108 1.43 -13.12 -6.10
N TRP A 109 1.00 -11.88 -6.36
CA TRP A 109 -0.22 -11.33 -5.75
C TRP A 109 -1.45 -12.09 -6.24
N THR A 110 -1.58 -12.25 -7.56
CA THR A 110 -2.73 -12.95 -8.16
C THR A 110 -2.82 -14.40 -7.67
N SER A 111 -1.69 -15.09 -7.53
CA SER A 111 -1.68 -16.46 -7.01
C SER A 111 -2.10 -16.50 -5.54
N GLY A 112 -1.58 -15.59 -4.70
CA GLY A 112 -1.97 -15.45 -3.31
C GLY A 112 -3.47 -15.22 -3.13
N ASP A 113 -4.03 -14.26 -3.87
CA ASP A 113 -5.45 -13.91 -3.81
C ASP A 113 -6.34 -15.04 -4.33
N THR A 114 -5.89 -15.75 -5.37
CA THR A 114 -6.60 -16.94 -5.88
C THR A 114 -6.64 -18.06 -4.84
N PHE A 115 -5.53 -18.34 -4.15
CA PHE A 115 -5.49 -19.33 -3.08
C PHE A 115 -6.35 -18.92 -1.89
N LYS A 116 -6.33 -17.64 -1.52
CA LYS A 116 -7.17 -17.08 -0.45
C LYS A 116 -8.66 -17.22 -0.76
N MET A 117 -9.04 -16.93 -2.00
CA MET A 117 -10.41 -17.09 -2.48
C MET A 117 -10.84 -18.56 -2.47
N ALA A 118 -9.99 -19.47 -2.97
CA ALA A 118 -10.26 -20.91 -2.91
C ALA A 118 -10.43 -21.41 -1.47
N TYR A 119 -9.60 -20.92 -0.54
CA TYR A 119 -9.73 -21.24 0.88
C TYR A 119 -11.07 -20.77 1.45
N PHE A 120 -11.55 -19.57 1.10
CA PHE A 120 -12.84 -19.06 1.56
C PHE A 120 -14.02 -19.87 1.01
N LEU A 121 -13.94 -20.32 -0.25
CA LEU A 121 -14.96 -21.17 -0.86
C LEU A 121 -15.04 -22.54 -0.20
N LEU A 122 -13.89 -23.18 0.03
CA LEU A 122 -13.83 -24.52 0.60
C LEU A 122 -14.29 -24.56 2.05
N ASN A 123 -14.03 -23.50 2.83
CA ASN A 123 -14.44 -23.42 4.24
C ASN A 123 -15.84 -22.84 4.44
N GLY A 124 -16.58 -22.52 3.37
CA GLY A 124 -17.91 -21.92 3.48
C GLY A 124 -17.91 -20.59 4.25
N ALA A 125 -16.88 -19.75 4.03
CA ALA A 125 -16.77 -18.47 4.70
C ALA A 125 -17.97 -17.55 4.34
N PRO A 126 -18.32 -16.58 5.21
CA PRO A 126 -19.40 -15.64 4.95
C PRO A 126 -19.27 -14.97 3.57
N LEU A 127 -20.41 -14.71 2.91
CA LEU A 127 -20.45 -14.21 1.53
C LEU A 127 -19.59 -12.96 1.28
N GLN A 128 -19.43 -12.10 2.29
CA GLN A 128 -18.56 -10.91 2.23
C GLN A 128 -17.12 -11.24 1.84
N PHE A 129 -16.54 -12.34 2.37
CA PHE A 129 -15.17 -12.73 2.06
C PHE A 129 -15.05 -13.26 0.63
N SER A 130 -16.06 -13.99 0.16
CA SER A 130 -16.11 -14.50 -1.20
C SER A 130 -16.27 -13.39 -2.23
N VAL A 131 -17.17 -12.43 -2.00
CA VAL A 131 -17.43 -11.33 -2.95
C VAL A 131 -16.22 -10.40 -3.04
N CYS A 132 -15.67 -9.97 -1.89
CA CYS A 132 -14.49 -9.11 -1.89
C CYS A 132 -13.23 -9.84 -2.38
N GLY A 133 -13.06 -11.13 -2.07
CA GLY A 133 -11.96 -11.95 -2.58
C GLY A 133 -12.02 -12.16 -4.10
N LEU A 134 -13.22 -12.32 -4.68
CA LEU A 134 -13.37 -12.32 -6.13
C LEU A 134 -12.95 -10.97 -6.73
N LEU A 135 -13.38 -9.86 -6.13
CA LEU A 135 -13.02 -8.52 -6.60
C LEU A 135 -11.50 -8.30 -6.57
N GLN A 136 -10.81 -8.77 -5.53
CA GLN A 136 -9.33 -8.76 -5.43
C GLN A 136 -8.70 -9.46 -6.64
N VAL A 137 -9.06 -10.72 -6.88
CA VAL A 137 -8.56 -11.51 -8.01
C VAL A 137 -8.83 -10.81 -9.35
N MET A 138 -10.00 -10.20 -9.52
CA MET A 138 -10.35 -9.47 -10.75
C MET A 138 -9.49 -8.22 -10.97
N VAL A 139 -9.22 -7.44 -9.92
CA VAL A 139 -8.34 -6.26 -10.00
C VAL A 139 -6.92 -6.69 -10.37
N ASP A 140 -6.43 -7.76 -9.75
CA ASP A 140 -5.11 -8.32 -10.00
C ASP A 140 -4.96 -8.82 -11.45
N LEU A 141 -5.94 -9.55 -11.95
CA LEU A 141 -5.98 -9.99 -13.35
C LEU A 141 -6.02 -8.80 -14.32
N ALA A 142 -6.72 -7.71 -13.97
CA ALA A 142 -6.74 -6.50 -14.78
C ALA A 142 -5.37 -5.80 -14.81
N ILE A 143 -4.67 -5.73 -13.69
CA ILE A 143 -3.29 -5.20 -13.63
C ILE A 143 -2.35 -6.07 -14.46
N LEU A 144 -2.46 -7.40 -14.36
CA LEU A 144 -1.64 -8.34 -15.13
C LEU A 144 -1.91 -8.22 -16.64
N ALA A 145 -3.18 -8.09 -17.04
CA ALA A 145 -3.57 -7.88 -18.42
C ALA A 145 -2.98 -6.58 -18.98
N GLN A 146 -3.03 -5.47 -18.23
CA GLN A 146 -2.38 -4.22 -18.60
C GLN A 146 -0.86 -4.37 -18.73
N ALA A 147 -0.23 -5.08 -17.79
CA ALA A 147 1.20 -5.36 -17.83
C ALA A 147 1.60 -6.09 -19.10
N TYR A 148 0.82 -7.09 -19.50
CA TYR A 148 1.06 -7.87 -20.70
C TYR A 148 0.84 -7.04 -21.98
N ALA A 149 -0.23 -6.26 -22.03
CA ALA A 149 -0.56 -5.40 -23.17
C ALA A 149 0.52 -4.34 -23.42
N PHE A 150 0.97 -3.63 -22.38
CA PHE A 150 2.01 -2.60 -22.51
C PHE A 150 3.41 -3.18 -22.72
N SER A 151 3.68 -4.40 -22.27
CA SER A 151 4.93 -5.10 -22.59
C SER A 151 5.02 -5.48 -24.08
N ARG A 152 3.89 -5.75 -24.73
CA ARG A 152 3.82 -6.07 -26.17
C ARG A 152 3.88 -4.82 -27.06
N HIS A 153 3.47 -3.66 -26.54
CA HIS A 153 3.53 -2.38 -27.24
C HIS A 153 4.45 -1.43 -26.47
N PRO A 154 5.79 -1.60 -26.57
CA PRO A 154 6.70 -0.66 -25.94
C PRO A 154 6.40 0.75 -26.49
N PRO A 155 6.22 1.75 -25.62
CA PRO A 155 6.10 3.13 -26.07
C PRO A 155 7.35 3.44 -26.91
N LYS A 156 7.14 4.02 -28.10
CA LYS A 156 8.25 4.46 -28.96
C LYS A 156 9.21 5.29 -28.11
N PRO A 157 10.54 5.04 -28.16
CA PRO A 157 11.49 5.79 -27.38
C PRO A 157 11.31 7.27 -27.69
N THR A 158 10.89 8.04 -26.69
CA THR A 158 11.00 9.48 -26.75
C THR A 158 12.50 9.77 -26.79
N PRO A 159 13.00 10.51 -27.81
CA PRO A 159 14.41 10.84 -27.85
C PRO A 159 14.71 11.64 -26.59
N HIS A 160 15.52 11.07 -25.70
CA HIS A 160 16.08 11.80 -24.58
C HIS A 160 16.80 13.02 -25.17
N ALA A 161 16.20 14.20 -24.98
CA ALA A 161 16.89 15.44 -25.19
C ALA A 161 18.11 15.40 -24.28
N VAL A 162 19.28 15.22 -24.90
CA VAL A 162 20.59 15.31 -24.26
C VAL A 162 20.60 16.62 -23.50
N HIS A 163 20.56 16.53 -22.16
CA HIS A 163 20.73 17.68 -21.30
C HIS A 163 22.17 18.16 -21.52
N SER A 164 22.35 19.14 -22.40
CA SER A 164 23.64 19.75 -22.66
C SER A 164 24.16 20.32 -21.35
N THR A 165 25.20 19.69 -20.82
CA THR A 165 26.01 20.21 -19.73
C THR A 165 26.65 21.50 -20.25
N SER A 166 26.01 22.65 -19.99
CA SER A 166 26.68 23.93 -20.16
C SER A 166 27.71 24.07 -19.05
N ALA A 167 28.92 23.61 -19.36
CA ALA A 167 30.13 24.14 -18.77
C ALA A 167 30.25 25.61 -19.18
N LYS A 168 30.03 26.52 -18.23
CA LYS A 168 30.63 27.86 -18.25
C LYS A 168 31.27 28.10 -16.90
N ALA A 169 32.50 27.60 -16.78
CA ALA A 169 33.54 28.24 -16.01
C ALA A 169 34.22 29.23 -16.96
N LEU A 170 33.95 30.53 -16.77
CA LEU A 170 34.88 31.66 -16.83
C LEU A 170 34.09 32.96 -16.58
#